data_AF-A0A673LRZ3-F1
#
_entry.id   AF-A0A673LRZ3-F1
#
_cell.length_a   1.000
_cell.length_b   1.000
_cell.length_c   1.000
_cell.angle_alpha   90.00
_cell.angle_beta   90.00
_cell.angle_gamma   90.00
#
_symmetry.space_group_name_H-M   'P 1'
#
loop_
_entity.id
_entity.type
_entity.pdbx_description
1 polymer ?
#
loop_
_entity_poly.entity_id
_entity_poly.type
_entity_poly.pdbx_seq_one_letter_code
_entity_poly.pdbx_strand_id
1 'polypeptide(L)'
;MGKLQEFEITINNNKTVYSPGESLSGTLKISIAQPIQCKAIKVNCQGFCGVTSKSNDTDWTEEEQYFSSSVSIADKGTLKDGEHSFPFKFLLPAAAPTSFEGPYGQIIYRVRAFIDTPRFAKDYKIEKPFSMKNTVNLNEIPGIQEPSSSSVTKNFSYMLVKNGTVMLKAKSDMRGYIAGEIIKVFAEIENKSDKSTGHVVASLMQKVTYNTKKPTFDLRAVAEVEGPGVKGGQKTEWKEQIIVPSLHLSTLTDGNLIQICYYIQVYLKYPEVSLTLPIYIGNIAVDPTRPSPSRAVPPMPAPRNNPTPAPGPSPVAAPSESAPPSLPPRTTPKPAPKPRPRSSYTSPSAPPSDLYPELPGMANYNGEMPKSPLHEFSSQAPVSPNAFSYAPGLSFRQRQSSLGPSAPPFSSSTSPEDTNQMSSSASLPPNYRSSAYPHETPPSYEDSCNI
;
A
#
# COMPACT_ATOMS: atom_id res chain seq x y z
N MET A 1 -47.30 6.06 1.06
CA MET A 1 -46.05 5.27 1.24
C MET A 1 -45.60 4.74 -0.12
N GLY A 2 -44.34 4.32 -0.28
CA GLY A 2 -43.85 3.74 -1.54
C GLY A 2 -44.39 2.33 -1.79
N LYS A 3 -44.27 1.83 -3.04
CA LYS A 3 -44.60 0.42 -3.35
C LYS A 3 -43.66 -0.55 -2.65
N LEU A 4 -42.39 -0.17 -2.54
CA LEU A 4 -41.36 -0.84 -1.75
C LEU A 4 -41.29 -0.16 -0.37
N GLN A 5 -41.29 -0.95 0.70
CA GLN A 5 -41.20 -0.51 2.10
C GLN A 5 -39.82 -0.82 2.69
N GLU A 6 -39.36 -2.06 2.56
CA GLU A 6 -38.03 -2.52 3.00
C GLU A 6 -37.27 -3.10 1.79
N PHE A 7 -35.96 -2.85 1.72
CA PHE A 7 -35.05 -3.52 0.81
C PHE A 7 -33.68 -3.52 1.48
N GLU A 8 -33.27 -4.66 2.07
CA GLU A 8 -32.02 -4.75 2.84
C GLU A 8 -31.21 -6.00 2.49
N ILE A 9 -29.89 -5.86 2.47
CA ILE A 9 -28.94 -6.98 2.47
C ILE A 9 -28.47 -7.18 3.92
N THR A 10 -28.93 -8.25 4.55
CA THR A 10 -28.38 -8.72 5.83
C THR A 10 -27.29 -9.76 5.54
N ILE A 11 -26.10 -9.59 6.12
CA ILE A 11 -25.02 -10.59 6.04
C ILE A 11 -25.07 -11.46 7.31
N ASN A 12 -24.85 -12.76 7.17
CA ASN A 12 -24.96 -13.69 8.31
C ASN A 12 -24.04 -13.27 9.47
N ASN A 13 -24.58 -13.35 10.69
CA ASN A 13 -23.92 -12.94 11.94
C ASN A 13 -23.43 -11.48 11.94
N ASN A 14 -23.94 -10.62 11.04
CA ASN A 14 -23.44 -9.25 10.79
C ASN A 14 -21.91 -9.19 10.52
N LYS A 15 -21.33 -10.24 9.96
CA LYS A 15 -19.88 -10.31 9.68
C LYS A 15 -19.47 -9.30 8.61
N THR A 16 -18.47 -8.48 8.92
CA THR A 16 -17.99 -7.38 8.04
C THR A 16 -16.61 -7.62 7.43
N VAL A 17 -15.78 -8.50 8.00
CA VAL A 17 -14.40 -8.77 7.56
C VAL A 17 -14.26 -10.24 7.18
N TYR A 18 -13.76 -10.51 5.98
CA TYR A 18 -13.64 -11.85 5.38
C TYR A 18 -12.20 -12.18 4.98
N SER A 19 -11.85 -13.47 4.97
CA SER A 19 -10.57 -13.95 4.42
C SER A 19 -10.73 -14.47 2.98
N PRO A 20 -9.67 -14.48 2.15
CA PRO A 20 -9.70 -15.10 0.83
C PRO A 20 -10.08 -16.59 0.90
N GLY A 21 -10.87 -17.07 -0.05
CA GLY A 21 -11.41 -18.44 -0.03
C GLY A 21 -12.61 -18.66 0.90
N GLU A 22 -12.98 -17.69 1.74
CA GLU A 22 -14.14 -17.81 2.63
C GLU A 22 -15.47 -17.67 1.87
N SER A 23 -16.58 -18.19 2.43
CA SER A 23 -17.90 -18.08 1.82
C SER A 23 -18.77 -17.02 2.50
N LEU A 24 -19.04 -15.93 1.78
CA LEU A 24 -19.99 -14.90 2.18
C LEU A 24 -21.42 -15.42 1.98
N SER A 25 -22.20 -15.48 3.05
CA SER A 25 -23.61 -15.90 3.05
C SER A 25 -24.48 -14.82 3.70
N GLY A 26 -25.70 -14.64 3.21
CA GLY A 26 -26.63 -13.62 3.71
C GLY A 26 -28.04 -13.80 3.18
N THR A 27 -28.90 -12.82 3.47
CA THR A 27 -30.31 -12.78 3.10
C THR A 27 -30.65 -11.41 2.51
N LEU A 28 -31.35 -11.41 1.38
CA LEU A 28 -31.99 -10.24 0.80
C LEU A 28 -33.43 -10.18 1.29
N LYS A 29 -33.77 -9.15 2.06
CA LYS A 29 -35.15 -8.85 2.48
C LYS A 29 -35.79 -7.84 1.53
N ILE A 30 -37.06 -8.05 1.22
CA ILE A 30 -37.87 -7.14 0.41
C ILE A 30 -39.30 -7.10 0.98
N SER A 31 -39.75 -5.96 1.51
CA SER A 31 -41.13 -5.77 1.99
C SER A 31 -41.88 -4.79 1.10
N ILE A 32 -43.09 -5.16 0.67
CA ILE A 32 -43.80 -4.53 -0.46
C ILE A 32 -45.27 -4.23 -0.10
N ALA A 33 -45.67 -2.99 -0.33
CA ALA A 33 -47.03 -2.49 -0.11
C ALA A 33 -48.00 -2.75 -1.28
N GLN A 34 -47.47 -2.94 -2.49
CA GLN A 34 -48.24 -3.13 -3.72
C GLN A 34 -47.43 -3.97 -4.72
N PRO A 35 -48.00 -4.98 -5.38
CA PRO A 35 -47.26 -5.86 -6.29
C PRO A 35 -46.39 -5.14 -7.32
N ILE A 36 -45.13 -5.60 -7.44
CA ILE A 36 -44.11 -5.03 -8.32
C ILE A 36 -43.79 -6.05 -9.42
N GLN A 37 -43.98 -5.66 -10.69
CA GLN A 37 -43.47 -6.44 -11.80
C GLN A 37 -41.94 -6.34 -11.85
N CYS A 38 -41.27 -7.48 -11.93
CA CYS A 38 -39.81 -7.58 -12.02
C CYS A 38 -39.41 -8.41 -13.25
N LYS A 39 -38.35 -8.00 -13.94
CA LYS A 39 -37.65 -8.78 -14.96
C LYS A 39 -36.73 -9.82 -14.31
N ALA A 40 -36.09 -9.44 -13.22
CA ALA A 40 -35.25 -10.28 -12.38
C ALA A 40 -35.01 -9.60 -11.02
N ILE A 41 -34.74 -10.41 -9.99
CA ILE A 41 -34.13 -9.99 -8.73
C ILE A 41 -32.73 -10.61 -8.72
N LYS A 42 -31.69 -9.79 -8.60
CA LYS A 42 -30.29 -10.23 -8.70
C LYS A 42 -29.50 -9.79 -7.48
N VAL A 43 -28.67 -10.68 -6.96
CA VAL A 43 -27.60 -10.31 -6.02
C VAL A 43 -26.25 -10.53 -6.69
N ASN A 44 -25.37 -9.55 -6.59
CA ASN A 44 -24.05 -9.51 -7.19
C ASN A 44 -23.00 -9.19 -6.13
N CYS A 45 -22.14 -10.15 -5.81
CA CYS A 45 -20.96 -9.92 -4.99
C CYS A 45 -19.80 -9.56 -5.91
N GLN A 46 -19.12 -8.44 -5.65
CA GLN A 46 -18.01 -7.98 -6.48
C GLN A 46 -16.86 -7.39 -5.66
N GLY A 47 -15.66 -7.53 -6.20
CA GLY A 47 -14.44 -6.93 -5.71
C GLY A 47 -13.70 -6.23 -6.85
N PHE A 48 -13.23 -5.01 -6.61
CA PHE A 48 -12.52 -4.20 -7.60
C PHE A 48 -11.57 -3.21 -6.94
N CYS A 49 -10.53 -2.80 -7.66
CA CYS A 49 -9.66 -1.67 -7.32
C CYS A 49 -9.96 -0.51 -8.26
N GLY A 50 -10.08 0.70 -7.70
CA GLY A 50 -10.07 1.95 -8.47
C GLY A 50 -8.84 2.77 -8.08
N VAL A 51 -8.17 3.37 -9.07
CA VAL A 51 -7.05 4.29 -8.86
C VAL A 51 -7.19 5.56 -9.68
N THR A 52 -6.64 6.67 -9.20
CA THR A 52 -6.75 7.99 -9.83
C THR A 52 -5.44 8.78 -9.70
N SER A 53 -5.25 9.77 -10.56
CA SER A 53 -4.11 10.69 -10.50
C SER A 53 -4.37 11.94 -9.65
N LYS A 54 -5.61 12.16 -9.18
CA LYS A 54 -5.99 13.29 -8.31
C LYS A 54 -6.21 12.80 -6.88
N SER A 55 -5.73 13.55 -5.89
CA SER A 55 -5.87 13.19 -4.47
C SER A 55 -7.33 13.24 -4.01
N ASN A 56 -7.82 12.16 -3.40
CA ASN A 56 -9.17 12.00 -2.85
C ASN A 56 -10.31 12.15 -3.89
N ASP A 57 -10.01 11.90 -5.16
CA ASP A 57 -11.00 11.89 -6.24
C ASP A 57 -11.66 10.52 -6.37
N THR A 58 -12.98 10.49 -6.56
CA THR A 58 -13.75 9.25 -6.75
C THR A 58 -13.90 8.86 -8.21
N ASP A 59 -13.55 9.74 -9.15
CA ASP A 59 -13.54 9.43 -10.57
C ASP A 59 -12.24 8.68 -10.91
N TRP A 60 -12.30 7.35 -10.85
CA TRP A 60 -11.16 6.46 -11.11
C TRP A 60 -10.65 6.62 -12.55
N THR A 61 -9.34 6.76 -12.69
CA THR A 61 -8.62 6.88 -13.96
C THR A 61 -8.38 5.51 -14.60
N GLU A 62 -8.16 4.47 -13.78
CA GLU A 62 -8.13 3.07 -14.20
C GLU A 62 -8.88 2.23 -13.13
N GLU A 63 -9.59 1.18 -13.56
CA GLU A 63 -10.27 0.21 -12.68
C GLU A 63 -9.85 -1.23 -13.01
N GLU A 64 -9.70 -2.07 -11.98
CA GLU A 64 -9.40 -3.51 -12.10
C GLU A 64 -10.47 -4.30 -11.33
N GLN A 65 -11.23 -5.14 -12.04
CA GLN A 65 -12.25 -6.00 -11.42
C GLN A 65 -11.67 -7.38 -11.05
N TYR A 66 -11.32 -7.56 -9.77
CA TYR A 66 -10.88 -8.84 -9.23
C TYR A 66 -11.93 -9.94 -9.34
N PHE A 67 -13.21 -9.62 -9.11
CA PHE A 67 -14.31 -10.55 -9.40
C PHE A 67 -15.67 -9.87 -9.50
N SER A 68 -16.59 -10.53 -10.21
CA SER A 68 -18.02 -10.26 -10.21
C SER A 68 -18.77 -11.58 -10.26
N SER A 69 -19.53 -11.89 -9.22
CA SER A 69 -20.30 -13.14 -9.10
C SER A 69 -21.76 -12.78 -8.85
N SER A 70 -22.67 -13.30 -9.68
CA SER A 70 -24.08 -12.92 -9.68
C SER A 70 -24.99 -14.14 -9.59
N VAL A 71 -26.04 -14.03 -8.78
CA VAL A 71 -27.12 -15.02 -8.64
C VAL A 71 -28.44 -14.34 -9.01
N SER A 72 -29.20 -14.94 -9.93
CA SER A 72 -30.62 -14.61 -10.09
C SER A 72 -31.40 -15.31 -8.98
N ILE A 73 -32.15 -14.54 -8.20
CA ILE A 73 -32.92 -15.01 -7.05
C ILE A 73 -34.37 -15.29 -7.44
N ALA A 74 -34.91 -14.47 -8.34
CA ALA A 74 -36.20 -14.69 -8.99
C ALA A 74 -36.14 -14.08 -10.39
N ASP A 75 -36.64 -14.80 -11.38
CA ASP A 75 -36.68 -14.31 -12.77
C ASP A 75 -37.96 -13.51 -13.05
N LYS A 76 -38.33 -13.36 -14.33
CA LYS A 76 -39.43 -12.50 -14.78
C LYS A 76 -40.77 -12.91 -14.15
N GLY A 77 -41.36 -12.01 -13.37
CA GLY A 77 -42.61 -12.27 -12.66
C GLY A 77 -43.26 -11.01 -12.07
N THR A 78 -44.18 -11.24 -11.12
CA THR A 78 -44.72 -10.18 -10.26
C THR A 78 -44.45 -10.57 -8.82
N LEU A 79 -43.60 -9.81 -8.16
CA LEU A 79 -43.34 -9.93 -6.73
C LEU A 79 -44.57 -9.35 -6.00
N LYS A 80 -45.22 -10.19 -5.18
CA LYS A 80 -46.47 -9.84 -4.49
C LYS A 80 -46.22 -8.81 -3.38
N ASP A 81 -47.30 -8.21 -2.89
CA ASP A 81 -47.33 -7.57 -1.58
C ASP A 81 -46.95 -8.53 -0.44
N GLY A 82 -46.53 -7.96 0.70
CA GLY A 82 -45.97 -8.68 1.84
C GLY A 82 -44.44 -8.72 1.88
N GLU A 83 -43.90 -9.56 2.75
CA GLU A 83 -42.46 -9.74 2.99
C GLU A 83 -41.89 -10.93 2.22
N HIS A 84 -40.73 -10.72 1.59
CA HIS A 84 -39.98 -11.73 0.85
C HIS A 84 -38.55 -11.80 1.37
N SER A 85 -38.06 -13.01 1.59
CA SER A 85 -36.76 -13.26 2.22
C SER A 85 -36.00 -14.30 1.40
N PHE A 86 -34.88 -13.88 0.79
CA PHE A 86 -34.15 -14.68 -0.18
C PHE A 86 -32.71 -14.92 0.26
N PRO A 87 -32.30 -16.16 0.59
CA PRO A 87 -30.92 -16.46 0.95
C PRO A 87 -30.00 -16.38 -0.28
N PHE A 88 -28.77 -15.91 -0.08
CA PHE A 88 -27.71 -15.93 -1.09
C PHE A 88 -26.39 -16.41 -0.48
N LYS A 89 -25.52 -16.98 -1.33
CA LYS A 89 -24.20 -17.47 -0.94
C LYS A 89 -23.21 -17.31 -2.09
N PHE A 90 -22.01 -16.82 -1.76
CA PHE A 90 -20.88 -16.67 -2.67
C PHE A 90 -19.64 -17.32 -2.08
N LEU A 91 -18.68 -17.69 -2.93
CA LEU A 91 -17.33 -18.07 -2.53
C LEU A 91 -16.39 -16.94 -2.93
N LEU A 92 -15.64 -16.38 -1.98
CA LEU A 92 -14.74 -15.28 -2.22
C LEU A 92 -13.42 -15.82 -2.82
N PRO A 93 -12.87 -15.25 -3.90
CA PRO A 93 -11.66 -15.79 -4.51
C PRO A 93 -10.46 -15.83 -3.55
N ALA A 94 -9.65 -16.89 -3.63
CA ALA A 94 -8.41 -17.02 -2.86
C ALA A 94 -7.34 -15.97 -3.26
N ALA A 95 -7.43 -15.42 -4.47
CA ALA A 95 -6.54 -14.37 -4.98
C ALA A 95 -7.01 -12.93 -4.68
N ALA A 96 -8.13 -12.74 -3.96
CA ALA A 96 -8.64 -11.41 -3.67
C ALA A 96 -7.73 -10.69 -2.64
N PRO A 97 -7.20 -9.48 -2.95
CA PRO A 97 -6.33 -8.76 -2.03
C PRO A 97 -7.03 -8.25 -0.76
N THR A 98 -6.24 -7.75 0.19
CA THR A 98 -6.74 -7.04 1.37
C THR A 98 -7.40 -5.72 0.96
N SER A 99 -8.50 -5.35 1.61
CA SER A 99 -9.10 -4.02 1.46
C SER A 99 -8.13 -2.93 1.85
N PHE A 100 -8.05 -1.90 1.02
CA PHE A 100 -7.13 -0.78 1.17
C PHE A 100 -7.83 0.53 0.82
N GLU A 101 -7.44 1.61 1.49
CA GLU A 101 -7.91 2.97 1.23
C GLU A 101 -6.74 3.93 1.38
N GLY A 102 -6.53 4.77 0.37
CA GLY A 102 -5.45 5.75 0.35
C GLY A 102 -5.75 6.89 -0.63
N PRO A 103 -4.95 7.96 -0.61
CA PRO A 103 -5.28 9.23 -1.28
C PRO A 103 -5.43 9.15 -2.81
N TYR A 104 -5.00 8.07 -3.46
CA TYR A 104 -5.05 7.93 -4.92
C TYR A 104 -5.73 6.61 -5.39
N GLY A 105 -6.40 5.89 -4.49
CA GLY A 105 -7.09 4.65 -4.85
C GLY A 105 -7.59 3.81 -3.68
N GLN A 106 -8.54 2.90 -3.97
CA GLN A 106 -9.24 2.09 -2.98
C GLN A 106 -9.53 0.67 -3.52
N ILE A 107 -9.41 -0.34 -2.67
CA ILE A 107 -9.77 -1.74 -2.96
C ILE A 107 -11.09 -2.05 -2.24
N ILE A 108 -12.17 -2.15 -3.01
CA ILE A 108 -13.56 -2.12 -2.54
C ILE A 108 -14.24 -3.47 -2.79
N TYR A 109 -14.87 -4.03 -1.75
CA TYR A 109 -15.75 -5.18 -1.86
C TYR A 109 -17.17 -4.85 -1.39
N ARG A 110 -18.16 -5.28 -2.18
CA ARG A 110 -19.57 -5.03 -1.88
C ARG A 110 -20.47 -6.11 -2.45
N VAL A 111 -21.49 -6.48 -1.68
CA VAL A 111 -22.67 -7.18 -2.18
C VAL A 111 -23.66 -6.12 -2.65
N ARG A 112 -24.17 -6.24 -3.87
CA ARG A 112 -25.21 -5.37 -4.45
C ARG A 112 -26.46 -6.19 -4.71
N ALA A 113 -27.63 -5.63 -4.45
CA ALA A 113 -28.90 -6.24 -4.82
C ALA A 113 -29.69 -5.31 -5.74
N PHE A 114 -30.34 -5.90 -6.75
CA PHE A 114 -31.06 -5.22 -7.81
C PHE A 114 -32.44 -5.84 -7.99
N ILE A 115 -33.46 -4.99 -8.15
CA ILE A 115 -34.76 -5.37 -8.71
C ILE A 115 -34.87 -4.68 -10.06
N ASP A 116 -34.67 -5.45 -11.14
CA ASP A 116 -34.83 -4.98 -12.51
C ASP A 116 -36.33 -4.89 -12.81
N THR A 117 -36.84 -3.72 -13.19
CA THR A 117 -38.28 -3.48 -13.43
C THR A 117 -38.58 -3.31 -14.93
N PRO A 118 -39.85 -3.37 -15.39
CA PRO A 118 -40.24 -3.05 -16.76
C PRO A 118 -39.74 -1.68 -17.25
N ARG A 119 -39.67 -1.47 -18.56
CA ARG A 119 -39.23 -0.18 -19.14
C ARG A 119 -40.14 0.94 -18.61
N PHE A 120 -39.54 2.08 -18.24
CA PHE A 120 -40.20 3.24 -17.61
C PHE A 120 -40.70 3.06 -16.16
N ALA A 121 -40.44 1.92 -15.51
CA ALA A 121 -40.55 1.80 -14.06
C ALA A 121 -39.23 2.19 -13.36
N LYS A 122 -39.27 2.37 -12.03
CA LYS A 122 -38.09 2.67 -11.20
C LYS A 122 -37.41 1.35 -10.79
N ASP A 123 -36.20 1.14 -11.28
CA ASP A 123 -35.31 0.08 -10.79
C ASP A 123 -34.85 0.38 -9.35
N TYR A 124 -34.66 -0.66 -8.55
CA TYR A 124 -34.21 -0.54 -7.17
C TYR A 124 -32.83 -1.17 -7.01
N LYS A 125 -31.92 -0.45 -6.36
CA LYS A 125 -30.55 -0.89 -6.05
C LYS A 125 -30.22 -0.58 -4.60
N ILE A 126 -29.59 -1.53 -3.92
CA ILE A 126 -28.90 -1.35 -2.63
C ILE A 126 -27.53 -2.03 -2.67
N GLU A 127 -26.64 -1.65 -1.76
CA GLU A 127 -25.36 -2.31 -1.58
C GLU A 127 -24.91 -2.34 -0.12
N LYS A 128 -24.19 -3.40 0.25
CA LYS A 128 -23.61 -3.64 1.57
C LYS A 128 -22.10 -3.85 1.38
N PRO A 129 -21.24 -2.94 1.86
CA PRO A 129 -19.80 -3.13 1.80
C PRO A 129 -19.36 -4.21 2.79
N PHE A 130 -18.21 -4.83 2.49
CA PHE A 130 -17.46 -5.67 3.42
C PHE A 130 -15.96 -5.50 3.14
N SER A 131 -15.11 -5.93 4.07
CA SER A 131 -13.65 -5.83 3.95
C SER A 131 -13.03 -7.20 3.74
N MET A 132 -12.01 -7.28 2.90
CA MET A 132 -11.13 -8.45 2.81
C MET A 132 -9.89 -8.25 3.68
N LYS A 133 -9.44 -9.30 4.37
CA LYS A 133 -8.18 -9.32 5.12
C LYS A 133 -7.39 -10.57 4.74
N ASN A 134 -6.43 -10.40 3.84
CA ASN A 134 -5.49 -11.45 3.48
C ASN A 134 -4.41 -11.63 4.57
N THR A 135 -3.72 -12.76 4.55
CA THR A 135 -2.54 -13.06 5.37
C THR A 135 -1.28 -13.00 4.52
N VAL A 136 -0.22 -12.36 5.04
CA VAL A 136 1.11 -12.31 4.42
C VAL A 136 2.05 -13.10 5.31
N ASN A 137 2.37 -14.32 4.86
CA ASN A 137 3.27 -15.23 5.54
C ASN A 137 4.72 -14.94 5.12
N LEU A 138 5.51 -14.37 6.03
CA LEU A 138 6.89 -14.01 5.73
C LEU A 138 7.73 -15.25 5.38
N ASN A 139 7.38 -16.42 5.94
CA ASN A 139 8.08 -17.70 5.73
C ASN A 139 7.96 -18.27 4.30
N GLU A 140 7.10 -17.69 3.45
CA GLU A 140 6.96 -18.06 2.04
C GLU A 140 7.88 -17.22 1.12
N ILE A 141 8.48 -16.14 1.63
CA ILE A 141 9.36 -15.24 0.88
C ILE A 141 10.80 -15.79 0.91
N PRO A 142 11.46 -16.02 -0.26
CA PRO A 142 12.86 -16.44 -0.29
C PRO A 142 13.81 -15.40 0.30
N GLY A 143 14.81 -15.84 1.07
CA GLY A 143 15.82 -14.97 1.69
C GLY A 143 15.27 -14.01 2.75
N ILE A 144 14.10 -14.28 3.35
CA ILE A 144 13.46 -13.35 4.30
C ILE A 144 14.22 -13.17 5.62
N GLN A 145 14.98 -14.20 6.03
CA GLN A 145 15.87 -14.20 7.19
C GLN A 145 17.22 -13.51 6.90
N GLU A 146 17.55 -13.24 5.63
CA GLU A 146 18.86 -12.68 5.26
C GLU A 146 18.91 -11.18 5.56
N PRO A 147 20.07 -10.62 5.99
CA PRO A 147 20.25 -9.18 6.14
C PRO A 147 19.98 -8.42 4.83
N SER A 148 19.08 -7.44 4.85
CA SER A 148 18.98 -6.48 3.75
C SER A 148 20.18 -5.56 3.84
N SER A 149 21.05 -5.50 2.83
CA SER A 149 22.31 -4.73 2.89
C SER A 149 22.58 -3.94 1.62
N SER A 150 23.17 -2.75 1.78
CA SER A 150 23.50 -1.85 0.67
C SER A 150 24.72 -0.99 1.01
N SER A 151 25.37 -0.43 0.00
CA SER A 151 26.51 0.48 0.17
C SER A 151 26.64 1.48 -0.96
N VAL A 152 27.02 2.70 -0.61
CA VAL A 152 27.21 3.83 -1.53
C VAL A 152 28.44 4.63 -1.12
N THR A 153 29.22 5.08 -2.11
CA THR A 153 30.38 5.95 -1.91
C THR A 153 30.15 7.23 -2.68
N LYS A 154 30.02 8.36 -1.99
CA LYS A 154 29.81 9.68 -2.60
C LYS A 154 31.05 10.54 -2.47
N ASN A 155 31.58 10.97 -3.61
CA ASN A 155 32.58 12.02 -3.70
C ASN A 155 31.87 13.39 -3.73
N PHE A 156 32.42 14.38 -3.06
CA PHE A 156 31.87 15.73 -2.97
C PHE A 156 33.00 16.77 -2.83
N SER A 157 32.72 18.00 -3.25
CA SER A 157 33.59 19.16 -3.02
C SER A 157 32.76 20.30 -2.43
N TYR A 158 33.39 21.13 -1.61
CA TYR A 158 32.71 22.27 -0.99
C TYR A 158 33.66 23.44 -0.79
N MET A 159 33.52 24.48 -1.62
CA MET A 159 34.28 25.74 -1.63
C MET A 159 35.81 25.59 -1.58
N LEU A 160 36.37 25.32 -0.40
CA LEU A 160 37.80 25.26 -0.09
C LEU A 160 38.29 23.85 0.27
N VAL A 161 37.39 22.87 0.38
CA VAL A 161 37.72 21.48 0.75
C VAL A 161 38.10 20.69 -0.52
N LYS A 162 39.32 20.12 -0.54
CA LYS A 162 39.76 19.17 -1.58
C LYS A 162 38.80 17.97 -1.60
N ASN A 163 38.50 17.44 -2.80
CA ASN A 163 37.55 16.34 -3.05
C ASN A 163 37.46 15.33 -1.90
N GLY A 164 36.40 15.45 -1.09
CA GLY A 164 36.14 14.56 0.03
C GLY A 164 35.33 13.34 -0.43
N THR A 165 35.51 12.22 0.27
CA THR A 165 34.75 11.00 0.02
C THR A 165 34.07 10.54 1.31
N VAL A 166 32.77 10.27 1.26
CA VAL A 166 32.05 9.54 2.31
C VAL A 166 31.57 8.22 1.75
N MET A 167 31.91 7.13 2.41
CA MET A 167 31.32 5.81 2.17
C MET A 167 30.31 5.53 3.28
N LEU A 168 29.08 5.22 2.88
CA LEU A 168 27.98 4.78 3.74
C LEU A 168 27.61 3.35 3.32
N LYS A 169 27.76 2.39 4.24
CA LYS A 169 27.14 1.07 4.12
C LYS A 169 26.09 0.94 5.20
N ALA A 170 25.02 0.19 4.95
CA ALA A 170 24.11 -0.21 6.01
C ALA A 170 23.52 -1.59 5.78
N LYS A 171 22.97 -2.16 6.85
CA LYS A 171 22.17 -3.39 6.81
C LYS A 171 21.10 -3.40 7.89
N SER A 172 20.02 -4.13 7.64
CA SER A 172 19.10 -4.62 8.67
C SER A 172 19.58 -5.98 9.20
N ASP A 173 18.95 -6.50 10.26
CA ASP A 173 19.20 -7.87 10.73
C ASP A 173 18.48 -8.95 9.92
N MET A 174 17.31 -8.65 9.35
CA MET A 174 16.59 -9.52 8.41
C MET A 174 15.75 -8.70 7.42
N ARG A 175 14.86 -9.35 6.63
CA ARG A 175 14.06 -8.69 5.58
C ARG A 175 12.55 -8.76 5.78
N GLY A 176 12.05 -9.57 6.71
CA GLY A 176 10.61 -9.65 7.03
C GLY A 176 10.36 -9.31 8.48
N TYR A 177 9.34 -8.48 8.74
CA TYR A 177 8.93 -8.09 10.09
C TYR A 177 7.40 -8.02 10.21
N ILE A 178 6.87 -8.18 11.41
CA ILE A 178 5.46 -7.90 11.75
C ILE A 178 5.34 -6.67 12.68
N ALA A 179 4.14 -6.12 12.81
CA ALA A 179 3.88 -5.00 13.72
C ALA A 179 4.25 -5.36 15.18
N GLY A 180 5.01 -4.49 15.84
CA GLY A 180 5.56 -4.69 17.19
C GLY A 180 6.97 -5.28 17.25
N GLU A 181 7.50 -5.82 16.15
CA GLU A 181 8.89 -6.30 16.11
C GLU A 181 9.91 -5.16 15.99
N ILE A 182 11.18 -5.47 16.28
CA ILE A 182 12.30 -4.52 16.25
C ILE A 182 13.22 -4.81 15.06
N ILE A 183 13.25 -3.87 14.12
CA ILE A 183 14.28 -3.78 13.07
C ILE A 183 15.57 -3.30 13.73
N LYS A 184 16.67 -4.05 13.57
CA LYS A 184 18.00 -3.60 14.02
C LYS A 184 18.76 -3.05 12.82
N VAL A 185 19.00 -1.75 12.80
CA VAL A 185 19.72 -1.05 11.73
C VAL A 185 21.19 -0.88 12.11
N PHE A 186 22.09 -1.23 11.22
CA PHE A 186 23.54 -1.07 11.37
C PHE A 186 24.06 -0.22 10.22
N ALA A 187 24.83 0.84 10.50
CA ALA A 187 25.47 1.66 9.47
C ALA A 187 26.98 1.78 9.71
N GLU A 188 27.78 1.55 8.67
CA GLU A 188 29.23 1.76 8.63
C GLU A 188 29.49 3.04 7.82
N ILE A 189 29.98 4.08 8.49
CA ILE A 189 30.25 5.40 7.89
C ILE A 189 31.76 5.64 7.93
N GLU A 190 32.38 5.84 6.77
CA GLU A 190 33.82 6.12 6.63
C GLU A 190 34.00 7.47 5.91
N ASN A 191 34.40 8.48 6.68
CA ASN A 191 34.51 9.88 6.23
C ASN A 191 35.96 10.24 5.91
N LYS A 192 36.31 10.26 4.62
CA LYS A 192 37.62 10.63 4.07
C LYS A 192 37.61 12.09 3.60
N SER A 193 37.15 12.99 4.46
CA SER A 193 37.20 14.44 4.25
C SER A 193 37.64 15.16 5.52
N ASP A 194 38.05 16.42 5.39
CA ASP A 194 38.52 17.25 6.52
C ASP A 194 37.36 17.86 7.34
N LYS A 195 36.10 17.48 7.08
CA LYS A 195 34.90 18.03 7.71
C LYS A 195 34.03 16.92 8.28
N SER A 196 33.35 17.17 9.38
CA SER A 196 32.35 16.26 9.92
C SER A 196 31.18 16.09 8.95
N THR A 197 30.59 14.91 8.89
CA THR A 197 29.27 14.74 8.28
C THR A 197 28.21 15.42 9.16
N GLY A 198 27.06 15.73 8.55
CA GLY A 198 25.82 15.89 9.31
C GLY A 198 25.37 14.57 9.93
N HIS A 199 24.27 14.63 10.66
CA HIS A 199 23.62 13.48 11.30
C HIS A 199 23.32 12.36 10.30
N VAL A 200 23.38 11.12 10.81
CA VAL A 200 22.85 9.93 10.14
C VAL A 200 21.41 9.71 10.59
N VAL A 201 20.53 9.34 9.67
CA VAL A 201 19.12 9.08 9.94
C VAL A 201 18.74 7.76 9.29
N ALA A 202 17.92 6.96 9.97
CA ALA A 202 17.29 5.77 9.41
C ALA A 202 15.77 5.91 9.52
N SER A 203 15.11 6.04 8.36
CA SER A 203 13.66 6.21 8.23
C SER A 203 13.04 4.91 7.71
N LEU A 204 12.06 4.36 8.42
CA LEU A 204 11.20 3.32 7.87
C LEU A 204 10.20 3.98 6.93
N MET A 205 10.32 3.71 5.63
CA MET A 205 9.53 4.32 4.57
C MET A 205 8.44 3.35 4.08
N GLN A 206 7.20 3.84 4.06
CA GLN A 206 6.11 3.27 3.27
C GLN A 206 6.12 3.91 1.88
N LYS A 207 6.02 3.08 0.85
CA LYS A 207 5.71 3.49 -0.53
C LYS A 207 4.43 2.79 -0.99
N VAL A 208 3.37 3.56 -1.22
CA VAL A 208 2.21 3.08 -1.96
C VAL A 208 2.33 3.56 -3.41
N THR A 209 2.30 2.63 -4.35
CA THR A 209 2.33 2.90 -5.79
C THR A 209 0.94 2.67 -6.36
N TYR A 210 0.42 3.67 -7.07
CA TYR A 210 -0.86 3.64 -7.76
C TYR A 210 -0.57 3.61 -9.26
N ASN A 211 -0.70 2.42 -9.85
CA ASN A 211 -0.30 2.15 -11.22
C ASN A 211 -1.37 2.65 -12.20
N THR A 212 -1.02 3.67 -12.99
CA THR A 212 -1.79 4.12 -14.16
C THR A 212 -0.82 4.31 -15.34
N LYS A 213 -1.30 4.84 -16.47
CA LYS A 213 -0.45 5.33 -17.58
C LYS A 213 0.71 6.26 -17.12
N LYS A 214 0.60 6.89 -15.96
CA LYS A 214 1.70 7.53 -15.22
C LYS A 214 1.57 7.16 -13.72
N PRO A 215 2.40 6.24 -13.18
CA PRO A 215 2.29 5.83 -11.80
C PRO A 215 2.41 7.01 -10.82
N THR A 216 1.52 7.03 -9.83
CA THR A 216 1.53 8.01 -8.73
C THR A 216 2.09 7.32 -7.48
N PHE A 217 2.88 8.04 -6.68
CA PHE A 217 3.52 7.50 -5.48
C PHE A 217 3.11 8.31 -4.25
N ASP A 218 2.60 7.62 -3.23
CA ASP A 218 2.51 8.13 -1.86
C ASP A 218 3.73 7.60 -1.07
N LEU A 219 4.51 8.51 -0.50
CA LEU A 219 5.77 8.24 0.18
C LEU A 219 5.72 8.83 1.59
N ARG A 220 5.84 7.97 2.61
CA ARG A 220 5.70 8.37 4.01
C ARG A 220 6.74 7.71 4.90
N ALA A 221 7.50 8.51 5.64
CA ALA A 221 8.21 8.04 6.83
C ALA A 221 7.17 7.65 7.89
N VAL A 222 7.19 6.40 8.34
CA VAL A 222 6.27 5.86 9.36
C VAL A 222 6.93 5.66 10.72
N ALA A 223 8.26 5.59 10.75
CA ALA A 223 9.10 5.72 11.94
C ALA A 223 10.49 6.24 11.51
N GLU A 224 11.20 6.94 12.39
CA GLU A 224 12.52 7.52 12.09
C GLU A 224 13.39 7.58 13.36
N VAL A 225 14.69 7.37 13.20
CA VAL A 225 15.71 7.49 14.26
C VAL A 225 16.95 8.23 13.74
N GLU A 226 17.53 9.11 14.57
CA GLU A 226 18.68 9.97 14.22
C GLU A 226 19.88 9.68 15.12
N GLY A 227 21.08 9.71 14.54
CA GLY A 227 22.37 9.48 15.19
C GLY A 227 23.38 10.60 14.91
N PRO A 228 24.52 10.62 15.63
CA PRO A 228 25.54 11.65 15.49
C PRO A 228 26.26 11.59 14.14
N GLY A 229 26.71 12.75 13.65
CA GLY A 229 27.59 12.84 12.48
C GLY A 229 29.03 12.40 12.77
N VAL A 230 29.72 11.90 11.74
CA VAL A 230 31.08 11.34 11.83
C VAL A 230 32.12 12.40 11.49
N LYS A 231 33.08 12.61 12.41
CA LYS A 231 34.17 13.59 12.26
C LYS A 231 35.02 13.34 11.01
N GLY A 232 35.69 14.38 10.52
CA GLY A 232 36.62 14.27 9.39
C GLY A 232 37.76 13.27 9.67
N GLY A 233 38.12 12.48 8.66
CA GLY A 233 39.13 11.43 8.75
C GLY A 233 38.78 10.25 9.66
N GLN A 234 37.53 10.09 10.08
CA GLN A 234 37.09 9.03 11.00
C GLN A 234 36.19 7.99 10.35
N LYS A 235 36.13 6.83 11.01
CA LYS A 235 35.22 5.73 10.70
C LYS A 235 34.39 5.41 11.93
N THR A 236 33.09 5.19 11.76
CA THR A 236 32.17 4.91 12.87
C THR A 236 31.14 3.87 12.45
N GLU A 237 30.82 2.97 13.37
CA GLU A 237 29.67 2.07 13.26
C GLU A 237 28.55 2.63 14.13
N TRP A 238 27.40 2.94 13.52
CA TRP A 238 26.16 3.30 14.22
C TRP A 238 25.23 2.08 14.24
N LYS A 239 24.51 1.89 15.34
CA LYS A 239 23.56 0.80 15.55
C LYS A 239 22.32 1.37 16.22
N GLU A 240 21.15 1.12 15.66
CA GLU A 240 19.90 1.68 16.16
C GLU A 240 18.71 0.74 15.96
N GLN A 241 17.61 0.99 16.69
CA GLN A 241 16.43 0.13 16.70
C GLN A 241 15.17 0.89 16.28
N ILE A 242 14.41 0.31 15.34
CA ILE A 242 13.11 0.83 14.90
C ILE A 242 12.03 -0.20 15.24
N ILE A 243 11.07 0.17 16.08
CA ILE A 243 9.86 -0.63 16.35
C ILE A 243 8.92 -0.48 15.16
N VAL A 244 8.44 -1.59 14.59
CA VAL A 244 7.49 -1.60 13.48
C VAL A 244 6.10 -1.18 13.99
N PRO A 245 5.52 -0.06 13.52
CA PRO A 245 4.17 0.34 13.92
C PRO A 245 3.09 -0.51 13.25
N SER A 246 1.82 -0.30 13.62
CA SER A 246 0.67 -0.90 12.92
C SER A 246 0.58 -0.38 11.49
N LEU A 247 0.94 -1.22 10.52
CA LEU A 247 1.06 -0.88 9.10
C LEU A 247 0.17 -1.77 8.22
N HIS A 248 0.01 -1.38 6.96
CA HIS A 248 -0.53 -2.27 5.93
C HIS A 248 0.48 -3.38 5.60
N LEU A 249 -0.02 -4.50 5.08
CA LEU A 249 0.83 -5.63 4.70
C LEU A 249 1.45 -5.38 3.31
N SER A 250 2.67 -5.88 3.10
CA SER A 250 3.35 -5.79 1.81
C SER A 250 2.59 -6.50 0.68
N THR A 251 2.50 -5.86 -0.48
CA THR A 251 2.03 -6.50 -1.70
C THR A 251 3.14 -7.43 -2.23
N LEU A 252 2.88 -8.74 -2.29
CA LEU A 252 3.85 -9.73 -2.80
C LEU A 252 3.72 -10.02 -4.30
N THR A 253 2.67 -9.53 -4.95
CA THR A 253 2.36 -9.81 -6.37
C THR A 253 2.51 -8.56 -7.22
N ASP A 254 3.28 -8.66 -8.30
CA ASP A 254 3.42 -7.58 -9.28
C ASP A 254 2.18 -7.41 -10.18
N GLY A 255 2.03 -6.23 -10.78
CA GLY A 255 0.98 -5.92 -11.75
C GLY A 255 -0.34 -5.38 -11.18
N ASN A 256 -0.58 -5.50 -9.87
CA ASN A 256 -1.75 -4.91 -9.21
C ASN A 256 -1.82 -3.38 -9.41
N LEU A 257 -3.04 -2.82 -9.51
CA LEU A 257 -3.21 -1.35 -9.57
C LEU A 257 -2.69 -0.61 -8.33
N ILE A 258 -2.70 -1.25 -7.16
CA ILE A 258 -2.10 -0.71 -5.93
C ILE A 258 -1.04 -1.68 -5.40
N GLN A 259 0.17 -1.17 -5.14
CA GLN A 259 1.29 -1.93 -4.56
C GLN A 259 1.86 -1.20 -3.33
N ILE A 260 1.94 -1.90 -2.20
CA ILE A 260 2.46 -1.39 -0.92
C ILE A 260 3.82 -2.04 -0.65
N CYS A 261 4.88 -1.24 -0.66
CA CYS A 261 6.26 -1.67 -0.45
C CYS A 261 6.89 -0.90 0.72
N TYR A 262 7.83 -1.53 1.42
CA TYR A 262 8.54 -0.93 2.55
C TYR A 262 10.06 -1.00 2.33
N TYR A 263 10.78 0.01 2.82
CA TYR A 263 12.23 0.01 2.86
C TYR A 263 12.73 0.88 4.01
N ILE A 264 13.91 0.56 4.55
CA ILE A 264 14.62 1.45 5.47
C ILE A 264 15.49 2.35 4.59
N GLN A 265 15.27 3.66 4.66
CA GLN A 265 16.13 4.65 4.03
C GLN A 265 17.17 5.10 5.06
N VAL A 266 18.44 4.81 4.80
CA VAL A 266 19.54 5.33 5.64
C VAL A 266 20.19 6.48 4.88
N TYR A 267 20.24 7.67 5.48
CA TYR A 267 20.81 8.86 4.86
C TYR A 267 21.68 9.68 5.80
N LEU A 268 22.61 10.43 5.21
CA LEU A 268 23.40 11.47 5.87
C LEU A 268 22.93 12.83 5.37
N LYS A 269 22.71 13.77 6.30
CA LYS A 269 22.21 15.12 5.98
C LYS A 269 23.26 15.99 5.25
N TYR A 270 24.55 15.72 5.45
CA TYR A 270 25.66 16.37 4.75
C TYR A 270 26.92 15.47 4.79
N PRO A 271 27.64 15.24 3.67
CA PRO A 271 27.14 15.41 2.32
C PRO A 271 25.84 14.62 2.14
N GLU A 272 24.90 15.12 1.34
CA GLU A 272 23.64 14.43 1.08
C GLU A 272 23.93 13.10 0.39
N VAL A 273 23.82 11.99 1.10
CA VAL A 273 23.97 10.64 0.56
C VAL A 273 22.99 9.71 1.25
N SER A 274 22.33 8.86 0.48
CA SER A 274 21.35 7.90 0.98
C SER A 274 21.48 6.55 0.28
N LEU A 275 20.96 5.53 0.94
CA LEU A 275 20.74 4.20 0.39
C LEU A 275 19.37 3.69 0.88
N THR A 276 18.90 2.60 0.29
CA THR A 276 17.68 1.92 0.71
C THR A 276 17.95 0.44 1.00
N LEU A 277 17.25 -0.09 1.99
CA LEU A 277 17.26 -1.49 2.40
C LEU A 277 15.83 -2.04 2.27
N PRO A 278 15.49 -2.78 1.19
CA PRO A 278 14.14 -3.31 0.98
C PRO A 278 13.73 -4.31 2.07
N ILE A 279 12.51 -4.19 2.59
CA ILE A 279 11.93 -5.10 3.59
C ILE A 279 10.45 -5.39 3.30
N TYR A 280 9.89 -6.39 3.97
CA TYR A 280 8.50 -6.82 3.86
C TYR A 280 7.81 -6.75 5.22
N ILE A 281 6.57 -6.26 5.24
CA ILE A 281 5.70 -6.23 6.42
C ILE A 281 4.62 -7.30 6.27
N GLY A 282 4.58 -8.25 7.21
CA GLY A 282 3.65 -9.38 7.21
C GLY A 282 2.75 -9.43 8.44
N ASN A 283 2.00 -10.53 8.58
CA ASN A 283 1.21 -10.82 9.80
C ASN A 283 1.39 -12.26 10.34
N ILE A 284 2.26 -13.05 9.74
CA ILE A 284 2.80 -14.27 10.33
C ILE A 284 4.32 -14.08 10.39
N ALA A 285 4.88 -14.09 11.60
CA ALA A 285 6.29 -13.82 11.87
C ALA A 285 7.24 -14.84 11.23
N VAL A 286 8.50 -14.45 11.06
CA VAL A 286 9.54 -15.33 10.54
C VAL A 286 9.90 -16.38 11.59
N ASP A 287 9.78 -17.67 11.25
CA ASP A 287 10.22 -18.79 12.07
C ASP A 287 11.73 -19.03 11.85
N PRO A 288 12.60 -18.81 12.86
CA PRO A 288 14.04 -19.00 12.73
C PRO A 288 14.47 -20.48 12.73
N THR A 289 13.56 -21.40 13.06
CA THR A 289 13.81 -22.86 13.02
C THR A 289 13.51 -23.45 11.64
N ARG A 290 12.71 -22.75 10.82
CA ARG A 290 12.36 -23.18 9.47
C ARG A 290 13.55 -22.98 8.53
N PRO A 291 14.02 -24.02 7.80
CA PRO A 291 14.99 -23.83 6.74
C PRO A 291 14.39 -22.91 5.68
N SER A 292 15.18 -21.95 5.18
CA SER A 292 14.75 -21.05 4.12
C SER A 292 14.35 -21.85 2.87
N PRO A 293 13.28 -21.44 2.15
CA PRO A 293 12.86 -22.15 0.94
C PRO A 293 13.96 -22.01 -0.12
N SER A 294 14.75 -23.07 -0.28
CA SER A 294 15.92 -23.04 -1.15
C SER A 294 15.50 -22.80 -2.59
N ARG A 295 16.08 -21.78 -3.22
CA ARG A 295 15.96 -21.58 -4.67
C ARG A 295 16.48 -22.83 -5.34
N ALA A 296 15.58 -23.66 -5.85
CA ALA A 296 15.94 -24.90 -6.54
C ALA A 296 16.86 -24.55 -7.72
N VAL A 297 18.15 -24.88 -7.59
CA VAL A 297 19.13 -24.65 -8.65
C VAL A 297 18.74 -25.55 -9.83
N PRO A 298 18.51 -25.00 -11.04
CA PRO A 298 18.23 -25.83 -12.20
C PRO A 298 19.37 -26.83 -12.39
N PRO A 299 19.08 -28.14 -12.59
CA PRO A 299 20.14 -29.12 -12.73
C PRO A 299 21.02 -28.75 -13.93
N MET A 300 22.33 -28.61 -13.70
CA MET A 300 23.28 -28.25 -14.75
C MET A 300 23.19 -29.27 -15.90
N PRO A 301 23.12 -28.83 -17.17
CA PRO A 301 23.25 -29.73 -18.30
C PRO A 301 24.57 -30.49 -18.21
N ALA A 302 24.50 -31.82 -18.24
CA ALA A 302 25.70 -32.66 -18.20
C ALA A 302 26.63 -32.33 -19.40
N PRO A 303 27.97 -32.35 -19.21
CA PRO A 303 28.91 -32.01 -20.26
C PRO A 303 28.74 -32.95 -21.46
N ARG A 304 28.48 -32.36 -22.63
CA ARG A 304 28.20 -33.09 -23.86
C ARG A 304 29.51 -33.55 -24.50
N ASN A 305 29.85 -34.83 -24.31
CA ASN A 305 31.00 -35.46 -24.96
C ASN A 305 30.85 -35.39 -26.49
N ASN A 306 31.71 -34.62 -27.16
CA ASN A 306 31.79 -34.57 -28.62
C ASN A 306 32.57 -35.78 -29.16
N PRO A 307 32.04 -36.53 -30.13
CA PRO A 307 32.81 -37.56 -30.83
C PRO A 307 33.96 -36.97 -31.67
N THR A 308 35.07 -37.69 -31.75
CA THR A 308 36.25 -37.35 -32.54
C THR A 308 35.95 -37.40 -34.05
N PRO A 309 36.38 -36.41 -34.86
CA PRO A 309 36.26 -36.50 -36.31
C PRO A 309 37.30 -37.45 -36.92
N ALA A 310 36.86 -38.29 -37.87
CA ALA A 310 37.73 -39.13 -38.70
C ALA A 310 38.32 -38.34 -39.89
N PRO A 311 39.48 -38.74 -40.46
CA PRO A 311 40.13 -38.02 -41.55
C PRO A 311 39.39 -38.14 -42.89
N GLY A 312 39.39 -37.07 -43.69
CA GLY A 312 38.78 -37.03 -45.01
C GLY A 312 39.74 -37.33 -46.18
N PRO A 313 39.24 -37.77 -47.35
CA PRO A 313 40.05 -38.05 -48.54
C PRO A 313 40.31 -36.80 -49.41
N SER A 314 41.38 -36.86 -50.22
CA SER A 314 41.74 -35.83 -51.22
C SER A 314 41.15 -36.14 -52.63
N PRO A 315 41.09 -35.17 -53.56
CA PRO A 315 40.21 -35.24 -54.74
C PRO A 315 40.88 -35.76 -56.03
N VAL A 316 40.03 -36.22 -56.96
CA VAL A 316 40.32 -36.45 -58.40
C VAL A 316 39.14 -35.90 -59.21
N ALA A 317 39.32 -35.53 -60.48
CA ALA A 317 38.39 -34.65 -61.21
C ALA A 317 37.94 -35.15 -62.60
N ALA A 318 36.70 -34.76 -62.96
CA ALA A 318 36.15 -34.59 -64.32
C ALA A 318 35.98 -35.86 -65.22
N PRO A 319 35.20 -35.79 -66.33
CA PRO A 319 34.01 -34.96 -66.64
C PRO A 319 32.79 -35.81 -67.14
N SER A 320 31.72 -35.13 -67.60
CA SER A 320 30.95 -35.40 -68.85
C SER A 320 29.42 -35.29 -68.76
N GLU A 321 28.86 -34.87 -69.91
CA GLU A 321 27.51 -35.01 -70.53
C GLU A 321 26.42 -35.91 -69.90
N SER A 322 25.12 -35.75 -70.21
CA SER A 322 24.30 -34.67 -70.81
C SER A 322 22.80 -35.02 -70.59
N ALA A 323 21.86 -34.08 -70.80
CA ALA A 323 20.42 -34.28 -70.52
C ALA A 323 19.51 -34.00 -71.73
N PRO A 324 18.41 -34.75 -71.87
CA PRO A 324 17.09 -34.15 -72.16
C PRO A 324 15.89 -34.93 -71.53
N PRO A 325 14.62 -34.54 -71.75
CA PRO A 325 14.04 -33.19 -71.90
C PRO A 325 12.78 -32.94 -71.04
N SER A 326 12.44 -31.67 -70.78
CA SER A 326 11.04 -31.23 -70.58
C SER A 326 10.84 -29.73 -70.92
N LEU A 327 9.70 -29.39 -71.50
CA LEU A 327 9.34 -28.08 -72.09
C LEU A 327 7.79 -27.96 -72.11
N PRO A 328 7.15 -26.76 -72.32
CA PRO A 328 7.57 -25.37 -72.09
C PRO A 328 6.44 -24.57 -71.31
N PRO A 329 6.18 -23.25 -71.50
CA PRO A 329 6.95 -22.12 -70.94
C PRO A 329 6.14 -20.95 -70.29
N ARG A 330 6.89 -20.00 -69.66
CA ARG A 330 6.60 -18.54 -69.46
C ARG A 330 5.48 -18.15 -68.45
N THR A 331 5.44 -16.93 -67.89
CA THR A 331 6.19 -15.65 -68.12
C THR A 331 6.93 -15.08 -66.87
N THR A 332 7.73 -14.03 -67.09
CA THR A 332 8.50 -13.19 -66.13
C THR A 332 7.68 -11.92 -65.70
N PRO A 333 8.12 -10.94 -64.85
CA PRO A 333 9.51 -10.61 -64.43
C PRO A 333 9.82 -9.97 -63.03
N LYS A 334 11.14 -9.83 -62.78
CA LYS A 334 11.88 -8.80 -61.98
C LYS A 334 12.00 -8.99 -60.42
N PRO A 335 13.16 -8.69 -59.79
CA PRO A 335 13.47 -9.13 -58.41
C PRO A 335 13.52 -8.03 -57.32
N ALA A 336 13.69 -8.47 -56.06
CA ALA A 336 13.90 -7.66 -54.84
C ALA A 336 15.28 -7.94 -54.18
N PRO A 337 15.79 -7.10 -53.25
CA PRO A 337 17.22 -7.04 -52.89
C PRO A 337 17.68 -7.96 -51.73
N LYS A 338 19.01 -8.11 -51.60
CA LYS A 338 19.71 -8.94 -50.59
C LYS A 338 19.83 -8.25 -49.20
N PRO A 339 19.80 -9.00 -48.08
CA PRO A 339 20.10 -8.49 -46.73
C PRO A 339 21.61 -8.32 -46.47
N ARG A 340 21.97 -7.50 -45.46
CA ARG A 340 23.35 -7.34 -44.95
C ARG A 340 23.69 -8.41 -43.88
N PRO A 341 24.96 -8.81 -43.73
CA PRO A 341 25.42 -9.74 -42.68
C PRO A 341 25.61 -9.07 -41.31
N ARG A 342 25.62 -9.88 -40.25
CA ARG A 342 25.90 -9.52 -38.84
C ARG A 342 27.21 -10.18 -38.37
N SER A 343 28.01 -9.45 -37.60
CA SER A 343 29.21 -9.91 -36.87
C SER A 343 29.47 -8.90 -35.72
N SER A 344 30.07 -9.23 -34.58
CA SER A 344 30.69 -10.47 -34.09
C SER A 344 30.22 -10.84 -32.67
N TYR A 345 30.67 -11.99 -32.14
CA TYR A 345 30.46 -12.41 -30.75
C TYR A 345 31.70 -12.16 -29.87
N THR A 346 31.46 -11.93 -28.58
CA THR A 346 32.38 -12.25 -27.48
C THR A 346 31.65 -13.10 -26.43
N SER A 347 32.39 -13.98 -25.74
CA SER A 347 31.84 -15.03 -24.86
C SER A 347 31.60 -14.56 -23.41
N PRO A 348 30.72 -15.24 -22.64
CA PRO A 348 30.13 -14.68 -21.41
C PRO A 348 30.91 -14.99 -20.12
N SER A 349 30.49 -14.33 -19.03
CA SER A 349 30.76 -14.75 -17.66
C SER A 349 29.64 -14.27 -16.73
N ALA A 350 29.32 -15.11 -15.73
CA ALA A 350 28.20 -15.02 -14.78
C ALA A 350 26.77 -15.12 -15.37
N PRO A 351 25.83 -15.80 -14.68
CA PRO A 351 24.39 -15.80 -15.02
C PRO A 351 23.66 -14.55 -14.46
N PRO A 352 22.48 -14.19 -15.00
CA PRO A 352 21.73 -13.03 -14.56
C PRO A 352 21.04 -13.21 -13.20
N SER A 353 20.93 -12.11 -12.45
CA SER A 353 20.19 -12.03 -11.18
C SER A 353 18.72 -11.67 -11.41
N ASP A 354 18.00 -12.50 -12.16
CA ASP A 354 16.54 -12.37 -12.36
C ASP A 354 15.80 -12.71 -11.05
N LEU A 355 15.71 -11.74 -10.13
CA LEU A 355 14.85 -11.78 -8.94
C LEU A 355 14.65 -10.42 -8.22
N TYR A 356 14.77 -9.29 -8.90
CA TYR A 356 14.19 -7.99 -8.48
C TYR A 356 13.93 -7.07 -9.69
N PRO A 357 12.84 -6.28 -9.71
CA PRO A 357 12.73 -5.15 -10.63
C PRO A 357 13.80 -4.11 -10.31
N GLU A 358 14.54 -3.64 -11.32
CA GLU A 358 15.47 -2.52 -11.15
C GLU A 358 14.70 -1.25 -10.75
N LEU A 359 14.94 -0.75 -9.54
CA LEU A 359 14.59 0.62 -9.20
C LEU A 359 15.45 1.54 -10.09
N PRO A 360 14.86 2.50 -10.83
CA PRO A 360 15.61 3.27 -11.81
C PRO A 360 16.74 4.07 -11.16
N GLY A 361 17.98 3.76 -11.55
CA GLY A 361 19.16 4.46 -11.08
C GLY A 361 19.12 5.96 -11.41
N MET A 362 19.61 6.80 -10.49
CA MET A 362 19.58 8.26 -10.65
C MET A 362 20.37 8.72 -11.88
N ALA A 363 19.65 9.14 -12.91
CA ALA A 363 20.15 9.95 -14.01
C ALA A 363 19.29 11.22 -14.13
N ASN A 364 19.81 12.32 -13.58
CA ASN A 364 19.39 13.73 -13.78
C ASN A 364 17.89 14.01 -14.00
N TYR A 365 17.15 14.23 -12.91
CA TYR A 365 15.96 15.09 -12.94
C TYR A 365 16.01 16.12 -11.82
N ASN A 366 16.25 17.38 -12.18
CA ASN A 366 15.92 18.52 -11.33
C ASN A 366 14.39 18.70 -11.39
N GLY A 367 13.71 18.42 -10.27
CA GLY A 367 12.29 18.72 -10.07
C GLY A 367 12.10 19.29 -8.67
N GLU A 368 11.35 20.37 -8.56
CA GLU A 368 11.17 21.07 -7.28
C GLU A 368 10.32 20.26 -6.31
N MET A 369 10.82 20.08 -5.08
CA MET A 369 10.03 19.56 -3.97
C MET A 369 8.93 20.57 -3.59
N PRO A 370 7.65 20.18 -3.53
CA PRO A 370 6.61 21.01 -2.96
C PRO A 370 6.88 21.27 -1.47
N LYS A 371 7.11 22.53 -1.11
CA LYS A 371 7.24 22.93 0.31
C LYS A 371 5.85 22.95 0.95
N SER A 372 5.71 22.30 2.11
CA SER A 372 4.54 22.51 2.96
C SER A 372 4.55 23.95 3.52
N PRO A 373 3.39 24.61 3.66
CA PRO A 373 3.33 25.97 4.19
C PRO A 373 3.60 25.98 5.70
N LEU A 374 4.71 26.58 6.10
CA LEU A 374 4.96 27.04 7.47
C LEU A 374 4.90 28.56 7.52
N HIS A 375 4.37 29.10 8.61
CA HIS A 375 4.12 30.53 8.84
C HIS A 375 5.32 31.43 8.46
N GLU A 376 5.10 32.37 7.55
CA GLU A 376 5.96 33.55 7.42
C GLU A 376 5.62 34.56 8.51
N PHE A 377 6.51 34.71 9.50
CA PHE A 377 6.55 35.89 10.37
C PHE A 377 7.53 36.90 9.77
N SER A 378 7.02 37.86 9.00
CA SER A 378 7.83 38.97 8.49
C SER A 378 8.04 40.02 9.58
N SER A 379 9.30 40.43 9.79
CA SER A 379 9.69 41.36 10.84
C SER A 379 9.57 42.82 10.40
N GLN A 380 8.74 43.61 11.07
CA GLN A 380 8.83 45.08 11.06
C GLN A 380 8.75 45.65 12.48
N ALA A 381 9.52 46.71 12.71
CA ALA A 381 9.65 47.44 13.97
C ALA A 381 8.67 48.64 14.03
N PRO A 382 8.48 49.29 15.20
CA PRO A 382 7.14 49.77 15.57
C PRO A 382 6.82 51.22 15.21
N VAL A 383 5.52 51.49 15.03
CA VAL A 383 4.90 52.82 15.16
C VAL A 383 3.57 52.68 15.92
N SER A 384 3.12 53.74 16.60
CA SER A 384 1.98 53.73 17.55
C SER A 384 1.25 55.11 17.51
N PRO A 385 0.11 55.34 18.19
CA PRO A 385 -1.22 54.83 17.84
C PRO A 385 -2.29 55.97 17.68
N ASN A 386 -3.58 55.59 17.65
CA ASN A 386 -4.82 56.40 17.49
C ASN A 386 -5.29 56.58 16.01
N ALA A 387 -6.60 56.67 15.67
CA ALA A 387 -7.73 57.16 16.45
C ALA A 387 -9.13 56.56 16.08
N PHE A 388 -10.02 56.55 17.08
CA PHE A 388 -11.51 56.65 17.08
C PHE A 388 -12.38 56.31 15.84
N SER A 389 -13.20 55.26 16.00
CA SER A 389 -14.69 55.31 16.08
C SER A 389 -15.64 55.00 14.90
N TYR A 390 -16.83 54.57 15.36
CA TYR A 390 -18.14 54.41 14.71
C TYR A 390 -18.43 53.15 13.89
N ALA A 391 -19.70 52.79 13.91
CA ALA A 391 -20.31 51.52 13.55
C ALA A 391 -21.74 51.81 12.99
N PRO A 392 -22.68 50.86 12.95
CA PRO A 392 -22.67 49.67 12.10
C PRO A 392 -23.87 49.60 11.14
N GLY A 393 -23.76 48.73 10.13
CA GLY A 393 -24.90 47.93 9.68
C GLY A 393 -25.48 48.25 8.29
N LEU A 394 -25.49 47.21 7.45
CA LEU A 394 -26.64 46.91 6.59
C LEU A 394 -27.01 45.45 6.83
N SER A 395 -28.30 45.18 7.03
CA SER A 395 -28.83 43.84 7.26
C SER A 395 -29.91 43.54 6.23
N PHE A 396 -29.86 42.36 5.62
CA PHE A 396 -30.98 41.78 4.90
C PHE A 396 -31.55 40.59 5.69
N ARG A 397 -32.73 40.80 6.24
CA ARG A 397 -33.52 39.84 7.03
C ARG A 397 -34.72 39.34 6.21
N GLN A 398 -35.44 38.36 6.81
CA GLN A 398 -36.79 37.83 6.48
C GLN A 398 -36.80 36.86 5.27
N ARG A 399 -37.53 35.72 5.27
CA ARG A 399 -38.38 34.96 6.24
C ARG A 399 -38.63 33.55 5.64
N GLN A 400 -39.15 32.48 6.27
CA GLN A 400 -39.33 31.92 7.65
C GLN A 400 -39.83 30.44 7.42
N SER A 401 -40.26 29.55 8.34
CA SER A 401 -40.41 29.47 9.81
C SER A 401 -40.71 28.01 10.24
N SER A 402 -40.08 27.52 11.32
CA SER A 402 -40.67 26.71 12.44
C SER A 402 -41.42 25.37 12.18
N LEU A 403 -41.58 24.41 13.09
CA LEU A 403 -41.56 24.38 14.57
C LEU A 403 -40.83 23.14 15.16
N GLY A 404 -40.50 23.18 16.46
CA GLY A 404 -40.39 22.02 17.38
C GLY A 404 -41.49 22.10 18.48
N PRO A 405 -41.40 21.48 19.67
CA PRO A 405 -40.30 20.74 20.31
C PRO A 405 -40.70 19.23 20.47
N SER A 406 -40.67 18.44 21.57
CA SER A 406 -40.30 18.59 23.00
C SER A 406 -40.12 17.25 23.73
N ALA A 407 -39.38 17.27 24.85
CA ALA A 407 -39.43 16.38 26.03
C ALA A 407 -39.82 17.27 27.27
N PRO A 408 -39.93 16.85 28.57
CA PRO A 408 -39.35 15.67 29.25
C PRO A 408 -40.32 14.85 30.18
N PRO A 409 -40.16 14.70 31.53
CA PRO A 409 -39.76 13.43 32.19
C PRO A 409 -40.75 12.89 33.26
N PHE A 410 -40.42 11.78 33.96
CA PHE A 410 -40.45 11.60 35.45
C PHE A 410 -39.97 10.18 35.89
N SER A 411 -40.16 9.77 37.17
CA SER A 411 -39.23 8.87 37.89
C SER A 411 -39.82 7.79 38.82
N SER A 412 -38.92 6.91 39.30
CA SER A 412 -38.82 6.28 40.65
C SER A 412 -39.75 5.13 41.15
N SER A 413 -39.09 4.09 41.72
CA SER A 413 -39.60 3.04 42.65
C SER A 413 -40.64 2.04 42.10
N THR A 414 -40.79 0.80 42.62
CA THR A 414 -40.65 0.28 44.00
C THR A 414 -40.21 -1.20 44.05
N SER A 415 -39.61 -1.66 45.17
CA SER A 415 -39.33 -3.07 45.53
C SER A 415 -40.03 -3.43 46.86
N PRO A 416 -40.16 -4.72 47.24
CA PRO A 416 -39.33 -5.21 48.37
C PRO A 416 -38.97 -6.73 48.36
N GLU A 417 -37.92 -7.06 49.15
CA GLU A 417 -37.75 -8.20 50.10
C GLU A 417 -38.17 -9.65 49.75
N ASP A 418 -37.50 -10.72 50.20
CA ASP A 418 -36.11 -11.02 50.61
C ASP A 418 -36.00 -12.60 50.59
N THR A 419 -34.94 -13.37 50.88
CA THR A 419 -33.66 -13.29 51.63
C THR A 419 -32.55 -14.02 50.81
N ASN A 420 -31.30 -14.30 51.21
CA ASN A 420 -30.63 -14.36 52.53
C ASN A 420 -29.09 -14.19 52.37
N GLN A 421 -28.31 -14.41 53.44
CA GLN A 421 -26.84 -14.22 53.46
C GLN A 421 -26.06 -15.45 53.95
N MET A 422 -24.82 -15.60 53.47
CA MET A 422 -23.63 -15.79 54.33
C MET A 422 -22.32 -15.51 53.54
N SER A 423 -21.37 -14.78 54.17
CA SER A 423 -19.89 -14.78 54.06
C SER A 423 -19.14 -15.26 52.80
N SER A 424 -18.00 -14.66 52.39
CA SER A 424 -17.28 -13.47 52.87
C SER A 424 -16.11 -13.05 51.94
N SER A 425 -15.73 -11.76 52.01
CA SER A 425 -14.42 -11.17 51.67
C SER A 425 -13.79 -11.41 50.28
N ALA A 426 -13.74 -10.34 49.48
CA ALA A 426 -12.77 -10.15 48.39
C ALA A 426 -12.08 -8.78 48.56
N SER A 427 -10.80 -8.66 48.17
CA SER A 427 -10.00 -7.43 48.32
C SER A 427 -9.68 -6.79 46.96
N LEU A 428 -9.95 -5.49 46.84
CA LEU A 428 -9.66 -4.66 45.66
C LEU A 428 -8.88 -3.39 46.07
N PRO A 429 -8.06 -2.81 45.17
CA PRO A 429 -7.19 -1.68 45.50
C PRO A 429 -7.94 -0.34 45.67
N PRO A 430 -7.38 0.63 46.42
CA PRO A 430 -8.02 1.91 46.69
C PRO A 430 -8.00 2.87 45.50
N ASN A 431 -9.07 3.65 45.34
CA ASN A 431 -9.17 4.72 44.35
C ASN A 431 -8.45 6.00 44.83
N TYR A 432 -7.64 6.61 43.98
CA TYR A 432 -7.11 7.96 44.19
C TYR A 432 -8.18 9.00 43.86
N ARG A 433 -8.46 9.95 44.77
CA ARG A 433 -9.34 11.10 44.48
C ARG A 433 -8.84 12.37 45.17
N SER A 434 -8.67 13.42 44.38
CA SER A 434 -8.56 14.84 44.78
C SER A 434 -7.65 15.18 45.97
N SER A 435 -6.39 15.48 45.69
CA SER A 435 -5.62 16.44 46.52
C SER A 435 -5.96 17.87 46.11
N ALA A 436 -6.05 18.78 47.08
CA ALA A 436 -6.14 20.21 46.81
C ALA A 436 -4.72 20.79 46.74
N TYR A 437 -4.39 21.46 45.62
CA TYR A 437 -3.17 22.25 45.51
C TYR A 437 -3.41 23.69 46.00
N PRO A 438 -2.53 24.28 46.82
CA PRO A 438 -2.55 25.71 47.09
C PRO A 438 -2.12 26.49 45.84
N HIS A 439 -2.76 27.63 45.59
CA HIS A 439 -2.32 28.60 44.59
C HIS A 439 -1.34 29.59 45.24
N GLU A 440 -0.04 29.41 44.99
CA GLU A 440 0.94 30.49 45.09
C GLU A 440 1.51 30.76 43.69
N THR A 441 1.71 32.03 43.36
CA THR A 441 2.31 32.45 42.09
C THR A 441 3.84 32.38 42.19
N PRO A 442 4.55 31.92 41.14
CA PRO A 442 6.01 31.90 41.15
C PRO A 442 6.58 33.34 41.23
N PRO A 443 7.76 33.53 41.86
CA PRO A 443 8.36 34.85 42.06
C PRO A 443 8.85 35.49 40.76
N SER A 444 9.09 36.81 40.84
CA SER A 444 9.62 37.65 39.77
C SER A 444 11.04 37.25 39.36
N TYR A 445 11.35 37.45 38.07
CA TYR A 445 12.67 37.13 37.49
C TYR A 445 13.84 37.88 38.15
N GLU A 446 13.59 39.08 38.70
CA GLU A 446 14.64 39.91 39.33
C GLU A 446 15.13 39.33 40.68
N ASP A 447 14.31 38.55 41.38
CA ASP A 447 14.67 37.91 42.67
C ASP A 447 15.54 36.66 42.49
N SER A 448 15.70 36.15 41.26
CA SER A 448 16.45 34.91 40.97
C SER A 448 17.95 35.12 40.68
N CYS A 449 18.43 36.37 40.73
CA CYS A 449 19.77 36.75 40.25
C CYS A 449 20.75 37.22 41.35
N ASN A 450 20.48 36.92 42.63
CA ASN A 450 21.40 37.18 43.74
C ASN A 450 21.48 36.01 44.73
N ILE A 451 22.38 35.05 44.45
CA ILE A 451 23.10 34.15 45.38
C ILE A 451 24.28 33.52 44.63
#